data_AF-C3SAS7-F1
#
_entry.id   AF-C3SAS7-F1
#
_cell.length_a   1.000
_cell.length_b   1.000
_cell.length_c   1.000
_cell.angle_alpha   90.00
_cell.angle_beta   90.00
_cell.angle_gamma   90.00
#
_symmetry.space_group_name_H-M   'P 1'
#
loop_
_entity.id
_entity.type
_entity.pdbx_description
1 polymer ?
#
loop_
_entity_poly.entity_id
_entity_poly.type
_entity_poly.pdbx_seq_one_letter_code
_entity_poly.pdbx_strand_id
1 'polypeptide(L)'
;ATKTYYPSITGINPEDVYTVTIMPCNDKKYEADLPDMEVNGLRQIDAVLTTRELAKMIKDAKIKFAALEDGEHDPAMGEYSGAGVIFGATGGVMEAALRSAKDFAENAELENVEYTEVRGLEGIKEATVEIAGNNYNVAVINGAANFFEFVKSGKMEEKQYHFI
;
A
#
# COMPACT_ATOMS: atom_id res chain seq x y z
N ALA A 1 -2.55 -5.26 -13.67
CA ALA A 1 -3.71 -4.47 -14.16
C ALA A 1 -3.35 -3.59 -15.35
N THR A 2 -2.27 -2.80 -15.29
CA THR A 2 -1.86 -1.89 -16.39
C THR A 2 -1.51 -2.60 -17.71
N LYS A 3 -1.02 -3.84 -17.65
CA LYS A 3 -0.70 -4.65 -18.85
C LYS A 3 -1.82 -5.60 -19.30
N THR A 4 -2.96 -5.60 -18.61
CA THR A 4 -4.07 -6.53 -18.90
C THR A 4 -5.41 -5.79 -18.99
N TYR A 5 -5.92 -5.32 -17.85
CA TYR A 5 -7.18 -4.59 -17.76
C TYR A 5 -7.16 -3.29 -18.57
N TYR A 6 -6.11 -2.47 -18.44
CA TYR A 6 -6.04 -1.19 -19.13
C TYR A 6 -6.04 -1.34 -20.67
N PRO A 7 -5.24 -2.24 -21.28
CA PRO A 7 -5.36 -2.60 -22.69
C PRO A 7 -6.77 -3.04 -23.10
N SER A 8 -7.46 -3.83 -22.26
CA SER A 8 -8.79 -4.35 -22.59
C SER A 8 -9.86 -3.27 -22.72
N ILE A 9 -9.71 -2.14 -22.02
CA ILE A 9 -10.66 -1.02 -22.05
C ILE A 9 -10.24 0.13 -22.98
N THR A 10 -8.96 0.21 -23.35
CA THR A 10 -8.40 1.29 -24.20
C THR A 10 -8.07 0.86 -25.62
N GLY A 11 -7.86 -0.43 -25.86
CA GLY A 11 -7.38 -0.97 -27.14
C GLY A 11 -5.89 -0.73 -27.42
N ILE A 12 -5.13 -0.18 -26.47
CA ILE A 12 -3.67 -0.02 -26.60
C ILE A 12 -3.01 -1.39 -26.53
N ASN A 13 -2.03 -1.67 -27.40
CA ASN A 13 -1.28 -2.92 -27.31
C ASN A 13 -0.54 -2.99 -25.96
N PRO A 14 -0.63 -4.11 -25.22
CA PRO A 14 0.05 -4.24 -23.92
C PRO A 14 1.56 -3.97 -23.96
N GLU A 15 2.23 -4.29 -25.07
CA GLU A 15 3.67 -4.08 -25.29
C GLU A 15 4.04 -2.58 -25.38
N ASP A 16 3.10 -1.73 -25.81
CA ASP A 16 3.30 -0.29 -25.94
C ASP A 16 3.04 0.48 -24.62
N VAL A 17 2.52 -0.20 -23.59
CA VAL A 17 2.23 0.41 -22.29
C VAL A 17 3.51 0.45 -21.45
N TYR A 18 3.99 1.66 -21.13
CA TYR A 18 5.10 1.88 -20.19
C TYR A 18 4.58 2.44 -18.85
N THR A 19 4.61 1.61 -17.81
CA THR A 19 4.10 1.91 -16.46
C THR A 19 5.21 2.45 -15.58
N VAL A 20 5.06 3.72 -15.16
CA VAL A 20 5.98 4.38 -14.22
C VAL A 20 5.28 4.60 -12.89
N THR A 21 5.96 4.26 -11.80
CA THR A 21 5.46 4.55 -10.44
C THR A 21 6.35 5.55 -9.72
N ILE A 22 5.73 6.39 -8.88
CA ILE A 22 6.43 7.35 -8.03
C ILE A 22 6.32 6.89 -6.58
N MET A 23 7.45 6.61 -5.95
CA MET A 23 7.50 5.93 -4.66
C MET A 23 8.33 6.72 -3.63
N PRO A 24 7.95 6.72 -2.34
CA PRO A 24 8.81 7.25 -1.27
C PRO A 24 9.90 6.25 -0.84
N CYS A 25 10.08 5.15 -1.58
CA CYS A 25 10.93 4.03 -1.22
C CYS A 25 11.96 3.73 -2.32
N ASN A 26 13.21 3.48 -1.95
CA ASN A 26 14.23 3.03 -2.90
C ASN A 26 14.04 1.54 -3.25
N ASP A 27 13.67 0.72 -2.28
CA ASP A 27 13.54 -0.74 -2.43
C ASP A 27 12.45 -1.12 -3.44
N LYS A 28 11.48 -0.22 -3.70
CA LYS A 28 10.50 -0.41 -4.78
C LYS A 28 11.14 -0.51 -6.17
N LYS A 29 12.33 0.07 -6.40
CA LYS A 29 13.10 -0.15 -7.64
C LYS A 29 13.54 -1.62 -7.72
N TYR A 30 14.11 -2.15 -6.64
CA TYR A 30 14.51 -3.57 -6.56
C TYR A 30 13.31 -4.51 -6.73
N GLU A 31 12.20 -4.22 -6.03
CA GLU A 31 10.96 -5.00 -6.17
C GLU A 31 10.48 -5.03 -7.62
N ALA A 32 10.40 -3.87 -8.27
CA ALA A 32 9.97 -3.76 -9.66
C ALA A 32 10.91 -4.46 -10.66
N ASP A 33 12.15 -4.74 -10.28
CA ASP A 33 13.18 -5.40 -11.12
C ASP A 33 13.30 -6.91 -10.84
N LEU A 34 12.54 -7.46 -9.89
CA LEU A 34 12.55 -8.91 -9.61
C LEU A 34 12.21 -9.72 -10.89
N PRO A 35 12.89 -10.86 -11.14
CA PRO A 35 12.66 -11.64 -12.35
C PRO A 35 11.18 -12.00 -12.56
N ASP A 36 10.50 -12.39 -11.49
CA ASP A 36 9.10 -12.84 -11.52
C ASP A 36 8.07 -11.70 -11.60
N MET A 37 8.50 -10.42 -11.57
CA MET A 37 7.62 -9.26 -11.68
C MET A 37 7.22 -8.95 -13.13
N GLU A 38 6.64 -9.95 -13.76
CA GLU A 38 6.10 -9.89 -15.12
C GLU A 38 4.72 -10.56 -15.21
N VAL A 39 4.00 -10.25 -16.28
CA VAL A 39 2.76 -10.92 -16.67
C VAL A 39 2.83 -11.11 -18.19
N ASN A 40 2.76 -12.37 -18.64
CA ASN A 40 2.87 -12.73 -20.06
C ASN A 40 4.16 -12.19 -20.74
N GLY A 41 5.29 -12.21 -20.03
CA GLY A 41 6.56 -11.70 -20.53
C GLY A 41 6.68 -10.17 -20.55
N LEU A 42 5.67 -9.44 -20.04
CA LEU A 42 5.70 -7.98 -19.91
C LEU A 42 5.96 -7.59 -18.46
N ARG A 43 6.89 -6.67 -18.23
CA ARG A 43 7.15 -6.13 -16.88
C ARG A 43 5.87 -5.54 -16.29
N GLN A 44 5.61 -5.84 -15.02
CA GLN A 44 4.46 -5.27 -14.32
C GLN A 44 4.63 -3.75 -14.13
N ILE A 45 5.84 -3.33 -13.76
CA ILE A 45 6.27 -1.94 -13.60
C ILE A 45 7.56 -1.76 -14.41
N ASP A 46 7.62 -0.76 -15.29
CA ASP A 46 8.75 -0.55 -16.19
C ASP A 46 9.78 0.44 -15.64
N ALA A 47 9.33 1.36 -14.78
CA ALA A 47 10.21 2.24 -14.02
C ALA A 47 9.62 2.64 -12.66
N VAL A 48 10.52 2.84 -11.69
CA VAL A 48 10.19 3.41 -10.40
C VAL A 48 11.05 4.64 -10.17
N LEU A 49 10.42 5.79 -9.95
CA LEU A 49 11.10 7.02 -9.53
C LEU A 49 10.81 7.29 -8.07
N THR A 50 11.81 7.78 -7.35
CA THR A 50 11.59 8.29 -6.00
C THR A 50 10.86 9.64 -6.04
N THR A 51 10.24 10.03 -4.93
CA THR A 51 9.70 11.39 -4.75
C THR A 51 10.74 12.48 -5.07
N ARG A 52 12.03 12.23 -4.76
CA ARG A 52 13.13 13.15 -5.06
C ARG A 52 13.42 13.25 -6.56
N GLU A 53 13.37 12.13 -7.28
CA GLU A 53 13.56 12.10 -8.74
C GLU A 53 12.42 12.84 -9.45
N LEU A 54 11.16 12.62 -9.04
CA LEU A 54 10.03 13.39 -9.57
C LEU A 54 10.17 14.90 -9.28
N ALA A 55 10.51 15.26 -8.04
CA ALA A 55 10.71 16.67 -7.68
C ALA A 55 11.81 17.33 -8.51
N LYS A 56 12.88 16.60 -8.82
CA LYS A 56 13.93 17.07 -9.74
C LYS A 56 13.39 17.24 -11.16
N MET A 57 12.65 16.26 -11.70
CA MET A 57 12.08 16.32 -13.04
C MET A 57 11.16 17.54 -13.23
N ILE A 58 10.29 17.81 -12.25
CA ILE A 58 9.41 18.99 -12.22
C ILE A 58 10.23 20.29 -12.27
N LYS A 59 11.31 20.38 -11.48
CA LYS A 59 12.19 21.57 -11.44
C LYS A 59 12.99 21.75 -12.72
N ASP A 60 13.47 20.66 -13.31
CA ASP A 60 14.23 20.69 -14.57
C ASP A 60 13.33 21.16 -15.73
N ALA A 61 12.05 20.76 -15.72
CA ALA A 61 11.02 21.23 -16.65
C ALA A 61 10.51 22.66 -16.40
N LYS A 62 11.05 23.37 -15.38
CA LYS A 62 10.66 24.75 -15.01
C LYS A 62 9.18 24.92 -14.66
N ILE A 63 8.53 23.86 -14.20
CA ILE A 63 7.15 23.90 -13.75
C ILE A 63 7.07 24.61 -12.40
N LYS A 64 6.19 25.62 -12.29
CA LYS A 64 5.92 26.34 -11.04
C LYS A 64 4.97 25.53 -10.16
N PHE A 65 5.45 24.42 -9.61
CA PHE A 65 4.64 23.44 -8.88
C PHE A 65 3.75 24.05 -7.79
N ALA A 66 4.29 25.00 -7.00
CA ALA A 66 3.57 25.65 -5.91
C ALA A 66 2.41 26.58 -6.36
N ALA A 67 2.27 26.83 -7.66
CA ALA A 67 1.24 27.69 -8.24
C ALA A 67 0.37 26.95 -9.27
N LEU A 68 0.45 25.62 -9.31
CA LEU A 68 -0.43 24.83 -10.16
C LEU A 68 -1.84 24.82 -9.56
N GLU A 69 -2.83 24.84 -10.44
CA GLU A 69 -4.20 24.50 -10.07
C GLU A 69 -4.31 23.00 -9.80
N ASP A 70 -5.28 22.61 -8.99
CA ASP A 70 -5.55 21.20 -8.70
C ASP A 70 -6.02 20.49 -9.97
N GLY A 71 -5.55 19.25 -10.14
CA GLY A 71 -5.96 18.37 -11.23
C GLY A 71 -6.75 17.18 -10.72
N GLU A 72 -7.44 16.52 -11.63
CA GLU A 72 -8.14 15.25 -11.35
C GLU A 72 -7.34 14.07 -11.92
N HIS A 73 -7.55 12.90 -11.34
CA HIS A 73 -6.97 11.66 -11.83
C HIS A 73 -7.88 11.03 -12.89
N ASP A 74 -7.30 10.26 -13.81
CA ASP A 74 -8.09 9.44 -14.72
C ASP A 74 -8.83 8.35 -13.94
N PRO A 75 -10.17 8.23 -14.07
CA PRO A 75 -10.97 7.41 -13.16
C PRO A 75 -10.75 5.90 -13.33
N ALA A 76 -10.34 5.44 -14.51
CA ALA A 76 -10.25 4.01 -14.83
C ALA A 76 -9.32 3.22 -13.91
N MET A 77 -8.26 3.85 -13.40
CA MET A 77 -7.30 3.25 -12.45
C MET A 77 -6.79 4.26 -11.40
N GLY A 78 -7.44 5.42 -11.28
CA GLY A 78 -7.02 6.50 -10.39
C GLY A 78 -7.90 6.68 -9.15
N GLU A 79 -9.13 6.15 -9.15
CA GLU A 79 -10.02 6.24 -7.99
C GLU A 79 -9.46 5.43 -6.80
N TYR A 80 -9.56 5.98 -5.59
CA TYR A 80 -9.10 5.34 -4.37
C TYR A 80 -10.04 5.62 -3.21
N SER A 81 -10.13 4.68 -2.26
CA SER A 81 -10.89 4.88 -1.02
C SER A 81 -10.03 5.50 0.08
N GLY A 82 -10.67 5.98 1.15
CA GLY A 82 -9.95 6.44 2.35
C GLY A 82 -9.09 5.36 3.01
N ALA A 83 -9.38 4.08 2.78
CA ALA A 83 -8.53 2.97 3.22
C ALA A 83 -7.23 2.92 2.42
N GLY A 84 -7.26 3.19 1.11
CA GLY A 84 -6.05 3.28 0.28
C GLY A 84 -5.14 4.46 0.65
N VAL A 85 -5.74 5.60 1.00
CA VAL A 85 -5.01 6.83 1.36
C VAL A 85 -4.06 6.62 2.56
N ILE A 86 -4.48 5.84 3.55
CA ILE A 86 -3.74 5.68 4.80
C ILE A 86 -2.54 4.71 4.71
N PHE A 87 -2.35 4.00 3.59
CA PHE A 87 -1.28 3.00 3.43
C PHE A 87 0.13 3.54 3.72
N GLY A 88 0.36 4.84 3.49
CA GLY A 88 1.65 5.48 3.72
C GLY A 88 2.03 5.68 5.20
N ALA A 89 1.07 5.54 6.13
CA ALA A 89 1.32 5.64 7.56
C ALA A 89 1.49 4.25 8.19
N THR A 90 2.35 4.15 9.21
CA THR A 90 2.49 2.89 9.97
C THR A 90 1.14 2.49 10.59
N GLY A 91 0.71 1.27 10.31
CA GLY A 91 -0.59 0.74 10.70
C GLY A 91 -1.73 1.01 9.74
N GLY A 92 -1.53 1.86 8.72
CA GLY A 92 -2.57 2.15 7.74
C GLY A 92 -2.96 0.95 6.89
N VAL A 93 -2.00 0.09 6.52
CA VAL A 93 -2.30 -1.18 5.81
C VAL A 93 -3.12 -2.13 6.69
N MET A 94 -2.75 -2.26 7.97
CA MET A 94 -3.49 -3.08 8.94
C MET A 94 -4.93 -2.58 9.09
N GLU A 95 -5.09 -1.28 9.36
CA GLU A 95 -6.41 -0.66 9.47
C GLU A 95 -7.23 -0.86 8.19
N ALA A 96 -6.67 -0.58 7.02
CA ALA A 96 -7.37 -0.75 5.75
C ALA A 96 -7.82 -2.19 5.51
N ALA A 97 -6.97 -3.17 5.83
CA ALA A 97 -7.30 -4.59 5.71
C ALA A 97 -8.43 -4.98 6.68
N LEU A 98 -8.39 -4.50 7.93
CA LEU A 98 -9.41 -4.79 8.93
C LEU A 98 -10.79 -4.27 8.53
N ARG A 99 -10.86 -3.06 7.94
CA ARG A 99 -12.11 -2.49 7.41
C ARG A 99 -12.82 -3.45 6.45
N SER A 100 -12.10 -3.96 5.44
CA SER A 100 -12.69 -4.88 4.47
C SER A 100 -12.86 -6.30 5.01
N ALA A 101 -11.88 -6.81 5.78
CA ALA A 101 -11.90 -8.19 6.25
C ALA A 101 -13.09 -8.47 7.17
N LYS A 102 -13.47 -7.49 8.02
CA LYS A 102 -14.59 -7.64 8.93
C LYS A 102 -15.93 -7.65 8.17
N ASP A 103 -16.14 -6.72 7.22
CA ASP A 103 -17.30 -6.71 6.34
C ASP A 103 -17.45 -8.03 5.56
N PHE A 104 -16.34 -8.52 4.99
CA PHE A 104 -16.33 -9.79 4.25
C PHE A 104 -16.66 -11.00 5.12
N ALA A 105 -16.14 -11.06 6.34
CA ALA A 105 -16.38 -12.18 7.25
C ALA A 105 -17.80 -12.15 7.84
N GLU A 106 -18.34 -10.96 8.09
CA GLU A 106 -19.64 -10.78 8.74
C GLU A 106 -20.80 -10.66 7.75
N ASN A 107 -20.50 -10.53 6.44
CA ASN A 107 -21.48 -10.21 5.39
C ASN A 107 -22.33 -8.99 5.80
N ALA A 108 -21.67 -7.97 6.33
CA ALA A 108 -22.27 -6.76 6.86
C ALA A 108 -21.58 -5.52 6.27
N GLU A 109 -22.23 -4.37 6.40
CA GLU A 109 -21.67 -3.06 6.08
C GLU A 109 -21.46 -2.31 7.39
N LEU A 110 -20.21 -2.29 7.88
CA LEU A 110 -19.91 -1.70 9.18
C LEU A 110 -19.82 -0.17 9.10
N GLU A 111 -20.51 0.50 10.01
CA GLU A 111 -20.45 1.96 10.13
C GLU A 111 -19.15 2.43 10.79
N ASN A 112 -18.65 1.69 11.78
CA ASN A 112 -17.39 2.04 12.45
C ASN A 112 -16.21 1.30 11.83
N VAL A 113 -15.40 2.05 11.10
CA VAL A 113 -14.24 1.58 10.33
C VAL A 113 -12.91 2.08 10.90
N GLU A 114 -12.92 2.73 12.07
CA GLU A 114 -11.71 3.27 12.68
C GLU A 114 -11.04 2.25 13.61
N TYR A 115 -9.79 1.91 13.32
CA TYR A 115 -8.94 1.07 14.16
C TYR A 115 -7.78 1.92 14.69
N THR A 116 -8.08 2.76 15.67
CA THR A 116 -7.10 3.75 16.18
C THR A 116 -5.93 3.11 16.94
N GLU A 117 -6.13 1.91 17.46
CA GLU A 117 -5.18 1.11 18.24
C GLU A 117 -3.94 0.71 17.43
N VAL A 118 -4.06 0.66 16.09
CA VAL A 118 -2.94 0.33 15.20
C VAL A 118 -2.23 1.57 14.64
N ARG A 119 -2.76 2.77 14.92
CA ARG A 119 -2.18 4.06 14.48
C ARG A 119 -1.04 4.51 15.42
N GLY A 120 -0.36 5.59 15.05
CA GLY A 120 0.70 6.19 15.87
C GLY A 120 2.10 5.63 15.59
N LEU A 121 3.09 6.21 16.27
CA LEU A 121 4.52 6.02 15.98
C LEU A 121 5.23 4.99 16.87
N GLU A 122 4.50 4.32 17.76
CA GLU A 122 5.06 3.27 18.59
C GLU A 122 5.70 2.16 17.74
N GLY A 123 6.81 1.62 18.24
CA GLY A 123 7.66 0.69 17.47
C GLY A 123 6.99 -0.66 17.19
N ILE A 124 6.24 -1.17 18.16
CA ILE A 124 5.42 -2.38 18.08
C ILE A 124 4.07 -2.02 18.66
N LYS A 125 3.01 -2.15 17.87
CA LYS A 125 1.62 -1.93 18.27
C LYS A 125 0.88 -3.23 18.20
N GLU A 126 -0.01 -3.49 19.15
CA GLU A 126 -0.75 -4.74 19.24
C GLU A 126 -2.21 -4.43 19.53
N ALA A 127 -3.11 -5.19 18.91
CA ALA A 127 -4.54 -5.09 19.18
C ALA A 127 -5.18 -6.48 19.10
N THR A 128 -6.29 -6.65 19.82
CA THR A 128 -7.19 -7.78 19.63
C THR A 128 -8.46 -7.24 18.99
N VAL A 129 -8.80 -7.78 17.83
CA VAL A 129 -9.96 -7.37 17.05
C VAL A 129 -10.97 -8.51 16.98
N GLU A 130 -12.25 -8.18 17.14
CA GLU A 130 -13.33 -9.14 16.96
C GLU A 130 -13.77 -9.17 15.49
N ILE A 131 -13.77 -10.36 14.89
CA ILE A 131 -14.28 -10.60 13.54
C ILE A 131 -15.18 -11.84 13.59
N ALA A 132 -16.43 -11.69 13.16
CA ALA A 132 -17.44 -12.75 13.15
C ALA A 132 -17.54 -13.51 14.49
N GLY A 133 -17.54 -12.78 15.62
CA GLY A 133 -17.64 -13.32 16.97
C GLY A 133 -16.38 -14.02 17.51
N ASN A 134 -15.25 -13.96 16.79
CA ASN A 134 -13.97 -14.51 17.22
C ASN A 134 -12.93 -13.42 17.43
N ASN A 135 -12.06 -13.59 18.42
CA ASN A 135 -10.99 -12.65 18.72
C ASN A 135 -9.70 -13.02 17.99
N TYR A 136 -9.15 -12.05 17.26
CA TYR A 136 -7.90 -12.19 16.51
C TYR A 136 -6.88 -11.18 17.00
N ASN A 137 -5.69 -11.65 17.39
CA ASN A 137 -4.57 -10.77 17.70
C ASN A 137 -3.87 -10.31 16.43
N VAL A 138 -3.66 -9.00 16.31
CA VAL A 138 -2.89 -8.36 15.25
C VAL A 138 -1.73 -7.56 15.83
N ALA A 139 -0.67 -7.42 15.04
CA ALA A 139 0.45 -6.56 15.40
C ALA A 139 0.81 -5.64 14.23
N VAL A 140 1.39 -4.49 14.53
CA VAL A 140 1.98 -3.59 13.52
C VAL A 140 3.39 -3.28 13.95
N ILE A 141 4.34 -3.66 13.09
CA ILE A 141 5.77 -3.50 13.35
C ILE A 141 6.29 -2.28 12.60
N ASN A 142 6.56 -1.20 13.32
CA ASN A 142 7.03 0.05 12.75
C ASN A 142 8.57 0.08 12.66
N GLY A 143 9.10 -0.44 11.56
CA GLY A 143 10.53 -0.38 11.23
C GLY A 143 11.30 -1.68 11.51
N ALA A 144 12.34 -1.91 10.70
CA ALA A 144 13.08 -3.18 10.69
C ALA A 144 13.78 -3.50 12.01
N ALA A 145 14.23 -2.51 12.77
CA ALA A 145 14.81 -2.73 14.10
C ALA A 145 13.78 -3.34 15.07
N ASN A 146 12.53 -2.85 15.01
CA ASN A 146 11.44 -3.37 15.82
C ASN A 146 11.00 -4.76 15.38
N PHE A 147 11.16 -5.13 14.10
CA PHE A 147 10.98 -6.51 13.65
C PHE A 147 11.96 -7.46 14.35
N PHE A 148 13.25 -7.10 14.37
CA PHE A 148 14.23 -7.92 15.08
C PHE A 148 13.94 -7.99 16.57
N GLU A 149 13.53 -6.88 17.20
CA GLU A 149 13.12 -6.87 18.60
C GLU A 149 11.92 -7.79 18.85
N PHE A 150 10.88 -7.69 18.03
CA PHE A 150 9.65 -8.48 18.14
C PHE A 150 9.91 -9.99 18.05
N VAL A 151 10.84 -10.41 17.19
CA VAL A 151 11.23 -11.82 17.07
C VAL A 151 12.19 -12.24 18.20
N LYS A 152 13.26 -11.48 18.45
CA LYS A 152 14.32 -11.89 19.39
C LYS A 152 13.90 -11.84 20.85
N SER A 153 12.99 -10.94 21.21
CA SER A 153 12.43 -10.86 22.57
C SER A 153 11.47 -12.01 22.89
N GLY A 154 11.04 -12.78 21.89
CA GLY A 154 10.00 -13.81 22.04
C GLY A 154 8.58 -13.24 22.04
N LYS A 155 8.39 -11.91 21.86
CA LYS A 155 7.06 -11.29 21.80
C LYS A 155 6.13 -11.91 20.77
N MET A 156 6.66 -12.31 19.63
CA MET A 156 5.91 -13.01 18.58
C MET A 156 5.27 -14.33 19.08
N GLU A 157 5.85 -14.95 20.11
CA GLU A 157 5.40 -16.24 20.67
C GLU A 157 4.50 -16.06 21.90
N GLU A 158 4.37 -14.85 22.47
CA GLU A 158 3.55 -14.59 23.66
C GLU A 158 2.05 -14.83 23.43
N LYS A 159 1.59 -14.74 22.17
CA LYS A 159 0.21 -15.00 21.76
C LYS A 159 0.17 -15.49 20.31
N GLN A 160 -0.91 -16.16 19.94
CA GLN A 160 -1.18 -16.45 18.54
C GLN A 160 -1.56 -15.15 17.82
N TYR A 161 -0.64 -14.61 17.02
CA TYR A 161 -0.95 -13.56 16.05
C TYR A 161 -1.53 -14.16 14.78
N HIS A 162 -2.45 -13.43 14.15
CA HIS A 162 -3.18 -13.88 12.96
C HIS A 162 -2.85 -13.02 11.74
N PHE A 163 -2.52 -11.75 11.97
CA PHE A 163 -2.03 -10.84 10.94
C PHE A 163 -1.05 -9.83 11.55
N ILE A 164 0.10 -9.63 10.91
CA ILE A 164 1.19 -8.76 11.36
C ILE A 164 1.60 -7.85 10.19
#